data_AF-A0A1V9WZ99-F1
#
_entry.id   AF-A0A1V9WZ99-F1
#
_cell.length_a   1.000
_cell.length_b   1.000
_cell.length_c   1.000
_cell.angle_alpha   90.00
_cell.angle_beta   90.00
_cell.angle_gamma   90.00
#
_symmetry.space_group_name_H-M   'P 1'
#
loop_
_entity.id
_entity.type
_entity.pdbx_description
1 polymer ?
#
loop_
_entity_poly.entity_id
_entity_poly.type
_entity_poly.pdbx_seq_one_letter_code
_entity_poly.pdbx_strand_id
1 'polypeptide(L)'
;SDLQELIPASTLEDLCVALQNPTTLEVVKLLQEVQALREREFYQQRCDLVGEIKDRLGEVRKQHQERRELQAKAGLNVEELDKELNAQWDLVSDEVKRELNSKDLNIMQEIDMIVVEQQQALQGVGVPLFKETKEPNELRVQMTVLDFLLRIVRMPTFRSSTDC
;
A
#
# COMPACT_ATOMS: atom_id res chain seq x y z
N SER A 1 -23.99 -13.01 0.75
CA SER A 1 -24.25 -13.25 -0.67
C SER A 1 -24.97 -12.05 -1.25
N ASP A 2 -24.46 -10.82 -1.03
CA ASP A 2 -25.33 -9.62 -1.03
C ASP A 2 -24.85 -8.54 -2.02
N LEU A 3 -23.79 -8.80 -2.80
CA LEU A 3 -23.29 -7.85 -3.80
C LEU A 3 -24.12 -7.88 -5.09
N GLN A 4 -24.76 -9.02 -5.41
CA GLN A 4 -25.62 -9.12 -6.59
C GLN A 4 -26.91 -8.31 -6.44
N GLU A 5 -27.40 -8.08 -5.22
CA GLU A 5 -28.57 -7.22 -4.96
C GLU A 5 -28.23 -5.72 -5.10
N LEU A 6 -26.94 -5.36 -5.08
CA LEU A 6 -26.44 -3.99 -5.19
C LEU A 6 -26.08 -3.60 -6.63
N ILE A 7 -26.13 -4.53 -7.60
CA ILE A 7 -25.81 -4.27 -9.00
C ILE A 7 -27.08 -4.45 -9.84
N PRO A 8 -27.76 -3.36 -10.23
CA PRO A 8 -28.93 -3.41 -11.11
C PRO A 8 -28.61 -4.09 -12.44
N ALA A 9 -29.60 -4.77 -13.04
CA ALA A 9 -29.43 -5.40 -14.35
C ALA A 9 -29.03 -4.40 -15.46
N SER A 10 -29.52 -3.16 -15.39
CA SER A 10 -29.14 -2.07 -16.30
C SER A 10 -27.65 -1.74 -16.24
N THR A 11 -27.00 -1.94 -15.09
CA THR A 11 -25.56 -1.71 -14.92
C THR A 11 -24.71 -2.71 -15.69
N LEU A 12 -25.22 -3.92 -15.94
CA LEU A 12 -24.52 -4.90 -16.78
C LEU A 12 -24.51 -4.48 -18.25
N GLU A 13 -25.60 -3.88 -18.73
CA GLU A 13 -25.68 -3.31 -20.09
C GLU A 13 -24.70 -2.14 -20.24
N ASP A 14 -24.70 -1.20 -19.28
CA ASP A 14 -23.76 -0.08 -19.26
C ASP A 14 -22.30 -0.55 -19.23
N LEU A 15 -22.01 -1.62 -18.49
CA LEU A 15 -20.67 -2.20 -18.41
C LEU A 15 -20.26 -2.85 -19.75
N CYS A 16 -21.19 -3.51 -20.44
CA CYS A 16 -20.93 -4.06 -21.78
C CYS A 16 -20.61 -2.97 -22.80
N VAL A 17 -21.31 -1.83 -22.73
CA VAL A 17 -21.00 -0.65 -23.56
C VAL A 17 -19.61 -0.10 -23.22
N ALA A 18 -19.27 0.05 -21.94
CA ALA A 18 -17.95 0.52 -21.51
C ALA A 18 -16.81 -0.42 -21.98
N LEU A 19 -17.05 -1.74 -21.99
CA LEU A 19 -16.09 -2.75 -22.45
C LEU A 19 -15.86 -2.75 -23.97
N GLN A 20 -16.82 -2.27 -24.76
CA GLN A 20 -16.64 -2.10 -26.21
C GLN A 20 -15.72 -0.91 -26.53
N ASN A 21 -15.53 0.01 -25.59
CA ASN A 21 -14.61 1.12 -25.75
C ASN A 21 -13.16 0.62 -25.51
N PRO A 22 -12.27 0.63 -26.54
CA PRO A 22 -10.90 0.18 -26.37
C PRO A 22 -10.11 1.01 -25.35
N THR A 23 -10.45 2.30 -25.19
CA THR A 23 -9.83 3.20 -24.21
C THR A 23 -10.10 2.75 -22.77
N THR A 24 -11.29 2.20 -22.49
CA THR A 24 -11.63 1.71 -21.14
C THR A 24 -10.70 0.58 -20.71
N LEU A 25 -10.48 -0.40 -21.58
CA LEU A 25 -9.59 -1.53 -21.29
C LEU A 25 -8.13 -1.10 -21.17
N GLU A 26 -7.69 -0.12 -21.95
CA GLU A 26 -6.35 0.46 -21.86
C GLU A 26 -6.15 1.21 -20.54
N VAL A 27 -7.11 2.03 -20.12
CA VAL A 27 -7.06 2.71 -18.82
C VAL A 27 -7.04 1.71 -17.66
N VAL A 28 -7.87 0.66 -17.69
CA VAL A 28 -7.85 -0.38 -16.65
C VAL A 28 -6.47 -1.06 -16.56
N LYS A 29 -5.81 -1.35 -17.69
CA LYS A 29 -4.44 -1.90 -17.72
C LYS A 29 -3.43 -0.94 -17.12
N LEU A 30 -3.44 0.32 -17.58
CA LEU A 30 -2.51 1.36 -17.11
C LEU A 30 -2.66 1.58 -15.61
N LEU A 31 -3.89 1.65 -15.09
CA LEU A 31 -4.14 1.80 -13.66
C LEU A 31 -3.58 0.61 -12.86
N GLN A 32 -3.69 -0.62 -13.39
CA GLN A 32 -3.12 -1.81 -12.75
C GLN A 32 -1.57 -1.75 -12.71
N GLU A 33 -0.94 -1.31 -13.79
CA GLU A 33 0.52 -1.17 -13.88
C GLU A 33 1.03 -0.08 -12.94
N VAL A 34 0.38 1.09 -12.94
CA VAL A 34 0.69 2.21 -12.04
C VAL A 34 0.52 1.79 -10.58
N GLN A 35 -0.58 1.10 -10.24
CA GLN A 35 -0.79 0.58 -8.89
C GLN A 35 0.34 -0.36 -8.46
N ALA A 36 0.69 -1.35 -9.29
CA ALA A 36 1.75 -2.30 -8.96
C ALA A 36 3.12 -1.61 -8.79
N LEU A 37 3.39 -0.56 -9.58
CA LEU A 37 4.60 0.24 -9.43
C LEU A 37 4.61 0.98 -8.09
N ARG A 38 3.51 1.66 -7.73
CA ARG A 38 3.38 2.39 -6.46
C ARG A 38 3.46 1.47 -5.24
N GLU A 39 2.80 0.32 -5.28
CA GLU A 39 2.88 -0.68 -4.21
C GLU A 39 4.32 -1.17 -3.99
N ARG A 40 5.06 -1.40 -5.08
CA ARG A 40 6.49 -1.75 -4.99
C ARG A 40 7.32 -0.61 -4.40
N GLU A 41 7.06 0.63 -4.80
CA GLU A 41 7.74 1.81 -4.24
C GLU A 41 7.48 1.95 -2.73
N PHE A 42 6.23 1.87 -2.27
CA PHE A 42 5.90 1.95 -0.84
C PHE A 42 6.51 0.81 -0.04
N TYR A 43 6.45 -0.41 -0.58
CA TYR A 43 7.08 -1.58 0.05
C TYR A 43 8.58 -1.38 0.20
N GLN A 44 9.26 -0.90 -0.85
CA GLN A 44 10.70 -0.65 -0.81
C GLN A 44 11.05 0.44 0.21
N GLN A 45 10.33 1.57 0.20
CA GLN A 45 10.54 2.65 1.17
C GLN A 45 10.37 2.19 2.62
N ARG A 46 9.39 1.31 2.89
CA ARG A 46 9.21 0.72 4.23
C ARG A 46 10.36 -0.22 4.57
N CYS A 47 10.81 -1.06 3.63
CA CYS A 47 11.95 -1.96 3.85
C CYS A 47 13.24 -1.20 4.15
N ASP A 48 13.50 -0.11 3.41
CA ASP A 48 14.68 0.73 3.60
C ASP A 48 14.67 1.35 5.00
N LEU A 49 13.54 1.95 5.42
CA LEU A 49 13.40 2.51 6.76
C LEU A 49 13.58 1.45 7.87
N VAL A 50 13.01 0.26 7.69
CA VAL A 50 13.19 -0.84 8.65
C VAL A 50 14.66 -1.28 8.72
N GLY A 51 15.36 -1.30 7.59
CA GLY A 51 16.80 -1.54 7.53
C GLY A 51 17.58 -0.49 8.31
N GLU A 52 17.33 0.79 8.04
CA GLU A 52 17.97 1.92 8.73
C GLU A 52 17.72 1.90 10.25
N ILE A 53 16.48 1.63 10.68
CA ILE A 53 16.14 1.48 12.10
C ILE A 53 16.92 0.33 12.73
N LYS A 54 17.01 -0.82 12.04
CA LYS A 54 17.74 -1.99 12.55
C LYS A 54 19.23 -1.68 12.72
N ASP A 55 19.84 -1.00 11.76
CA ASP A 55 21.25 -0.62 11.81
C ASP A 55 21.50 0.39 12.93
N ARG A 56 20.65 1.41 13.07
CA ARG A 56 20.70 2.41 14.16
C ARG A 56 20.61 1.74 15.54
N LEU A 57 19.63 0.86 15.75
CA LEU A 57 19.47 0.13 17.01
C LEU A 57 20.64 -0.81 17.28
N GLY A 58 21.21 -1.43 16.25
CA GLY A 58 22.41 -2.24 16.34
C GLY A 58 23.62 -1.43 16.83
N GLU A 59 23.82 -0.24 16.28
CA GLU A 59 24.90 0.66 16.66
C GLU A 59 24.73 1.18 18.10
N VAL A 60 23.53 1.61 18.49
CA VAL A 60 23.23 2.01 19.88
C VAL A 60 23.54 0.87 20.85
N ARG A 61 23.12 -0.36 20.54
CA ARG A 61 23.38 -1.52 21.37
C ARG A 61 24.88 -1.81 21.49
N LYS A 62 25.63 -1.68 20.40
CA LYS A 62 27.08 -1.85 20.40
C LYS A 62 27.77 -0.79 21.28
N GLN A 63 27.40 0.48 21.13
CA GLN A 63 27.93 1.56 21.97
C GLN A 63 27.60 1.37 23.45
N HIS A 64 26.39 0.92 23.77
CA HIS A 64 25.99 0.59 25.15
C HIS A 64 26.88 -0.52 25.72
N GLN A 65 27.13 -1.58 24.95
CA GLN A 65 27.99 -2.68 25.35
C GLN A 65 29.44 -2.21 25.60
N GLU A 66 30.01 -1.42 24.70
CA GLU A 66 31.37 -0.87 24.84
C GLU A 66 31.50 0.00 26.09
N ARG A 67 30.50 0.86 26.37
CA ARG A 67 30.48 1.70 27.58
C ARG A 67 30.45 0.86 28.86
N ARG A 68 29.63 -0.21 28.89
CA ARG A 68 29.57 -1.14 30.04
C ARG A 68 30.91 -1.82 30.27
N GLU A 69 31.55 -2.29 29.21
CA GLU A 69 32.87 -2.94 29.31
C GLU A 69 33.95 -2.00 29.81
N LEU A 70 33.97 -0.75 29.32
CA LEU A 70 34.93 0.25 29.78
C LEU A 70 34.75 0.58 31.27
N GLN A 71 33.50 0.75 31.72
CA GLN A 71 33.22 1.05 33.11
C GLN A 71 33.54 -0.12 34.04
N ALA A 72 33.22 -1.35 33.61
CA ALA A 72 33.59 -2.56 34.34
C ALA A 72 35.11 -2.72 34.45
N LYS A 73 35.87 -2.48 33.36
CA LYS A 73 37.34 -2.48 33.36
C LYS A 73 37.93 -1.41 34.29
N ALA A 74 37.26 -0.27 34.43
CA ALA A 74 37.65 0.80 35.34
C ALA A 74 37.28 0.54 36.82
N GLY A 75 36.58 -0.56 37.13
CA GLY A 75 36.13 -0.89 38.48
C GLY A 75 35.06 0.08 39.03
N LEU A 76 34.37 0.80 38.14
CA LEU A 76 33.34 1.77 38.49
C LEU A 76 31.96 1.11 38.58
N ASN A 77 30.99 1.80 39.21
CA ASN A 77 29.63 1.28 39.40
C ASN A 77 28.86 1.18 38.07
N VAL A 78 28.60 -0.05 37.63
CA VAL A 78 27.86 -0.37 36.39
C VAL A 78 26.35 -0.16 36.52
N GLU A 79 25.80 -0.22 37.73
CA GLU A 79 24.35 -0.16 37.94
C GLU A 79 23.76 1.23 37.62
N GLU A 80 24.50 2.29 37.92
CA GLU A 80 24.10 3.66 37.59
C GLU A 80 24.16 3.90 36.07
N LEU A 81 25.19 3.37 35.39
CA LEU A 81 25.28 3.41 33.94
C LEU A 81 24.16 2.61 33.28
N ASP A 82 23.80 1.44 33.80
CA ASP A 82 22.71 0.63 33.26
C ASP A 82 21.39 1.38 33.28
N LYS A 83 21.09 2.13 34.36
CA LYS A 83 19.89 2.97 34.43
C LYS A 83 19.89 4.04 33.34
N GLU A 84 21.02 4.71 33.15
CA GLU A 84 21.19 5.72 32.10
C GLU A 84 21.05 5.11 30.70
N LEU A 85 21.74 4.01 30.41
CA LEU A 85 21.69 3.33 29.12
C LEU A 85 20.29 2.77 28.81
N ASN A 86 19.58 2.26 29.81
CA ASN A 86 18.20 1.80 29.63
C ASN A 86 17.26 2.97 29.34
N ALA A 87 17.39 4.10 30.04
CA ALA A 87 16.62 5.30 29.75
C ALA A 87 16.89 5.84 28.33
N GLN A 88 18.15 5.84 27.90
CA GLN A 88 18.52 6.19 26.52
C GLN A 88 17.93 5.21 25.50
N TRP A 89 17.95 3.91 25.79
CA TRP A 89 17.37 2.90 24.93
C TRP A 89 15.86 3.08 24.76
N ASP A 90 15.14 3.35 25.84
CA ASP A 90 13.69 3.56 25.80
C ASP A 90 13.33 4.76 24.93
N LEU A 91 14.07 5.88 25.07
CA LEU A 91 13.89 7.07 24.23
C LEU A 91 14.10 6.77 22.73
N VAL A 92 15.19 6.07 22.39
CA VAL A 92 15.48 5.69 21.00
C VAL A 92 14.43 4.71 20.47
N SER A 93 14.04 3.72 21.29
CA SER A 93 13.03 2.73 20.92
C SER A 93 11.68 3.39 20.61
N ASP A 94 11.27 4.35 21.40
CA ASP A 94 10.01 5.06 21.19
C ASP A 94 10.09 6.04 20.01
N GLU A 95 11.26 6.62 19.75
CA GLU A 95 11.50 7.43 18.57
C GLU A 95 11.35 6.61 17.28
N VAL A 96 12.04 5.47 17.17
CA VAL A 96 11.97 4.64 15.95
C VAL A 96 10.58 4.04 15.74
N LYS A 97 9.83 3.73 16.81
CA LYS A 97 8.41 3.33 16.70
C LYS A 97 7.56 4.45 16.12
N ARG A 98 7.74 5.69 16.62
CA ARG A 98 7.00 6.86 16.10
C ARG A 98 7.31 7.12 14.64
N GLU A 99 8.58 7.02 14.27
CA GLU A 99 9.05 7.17 12.89
C GLU A 99 8.41 6.13 11.95
N LEU A 100 8.44 4.85 12.32
CA LEU A 100 7.83 3.78 11.54
C LEU A 100 6.31 3.96 11.41
N ASN A 101 5.63 4.28 12.51
CA ASN A 101 4.19 4.54 12.51
C ASN A 101 3.82 5.74 11.64
N SER A 102 4.63 6.80 11.67
CA SER A 102 4.43 7.96 10.81
C SER A 102 4.61 7.60 9.34
N LYS A 103 5.61 6.79 9.00
CA LYS A 103 5.82 6.32 7.62
C LYS A 103 4.65 5.48 7.13
N ASP A 104 4.18 4.55 7.96
CA ASP A 104 3.06 3.68 7.63
C ASP A 104 1.75 4.47 7.44
N LEU A 105 1.49 5.47 8.30
CA LEU A 105 0.33 6.36 8.14
C LEU A 105 0.40 7.14 6.82
N ASN A 106 1.57 7.67 6.47
CA ASN A 106 1.76 8.39 5.21
C ASN A 106 1.52 7.46 4.01
N ILE A 107 2.04 6.23 4.04
CA ILE A 107 1.80 5.24 2.98
C ILE A 107 0.29 4.96 2.84
N MET A 108 -0.45 4.81 3.95
CA MET A 108 -1.90 4.61 3.89
C MET A 108 -2.62 5.80 3.24
N GLN A 109 -2.23 7.03 3.57
CA GLN A 109 -2.82 8.24 2.97
C GLN A 109 -2.56 8.32 1.46
N GLU A 110 -1.36 7.95 1.01
CA GLU A 110 -1.04 7.90 -0.41
C GLU A 110 -1.84 6.80 -1.13
N ILE A 111 -2.04 5.64 -0.50
CA ILE A 111 -2.91 4.58 -1.04
C ILE A 111 -4.35 5.08 -1.18
N ASP A 112 -4.88 5.78 -0.17
CA ASP A 112 -6.22 6.38 -0.23
C ASP A 112 -6.35 7.38 -1.38
N MET A 113 -5.32 8.19 -1.62
CA MET A 113 -5.28 9.14 -2.75
C MET A 113 -5.28 8.40 -4.10
N ILE A 114 -4.49 7.33 -4.23
CA ILE A 114 -4.49 6.49 -5.45
C ILE A 114 -5.86 5.89 -5.70
N VAL A 115 -6.58 5.45 -4.68
CA VAL A 115 -7.96 4.93 -4.84
C VAL A 115 -8.87 6.01 -5.42
N VAL A 116 -8.77 7.25 -4.92
CA VAL A 116 -9.56 8.38 -5.46
C VAL A 116 -9.20 8.65 -6.92
N GLU A 117 -7.92 8.68 -7.27
CA GLU A 117 -7.47 8.87 -8.66
C GLU A 117 -7.98 7.76 -9.60
N GLN A 118 -7.95 6.50 -9.14
CA GLN A 118 -8.48 5.36 -9.90
C GLN A 118 -9.99 5.46 -10.09
N GLN A 119 -10.75 5.85 -9.06
CA GLN A 119 -12.18 6.08 -9.14
C GLN A 119 -12.51 7.16 -10.18
N GLN A 120 -11.79 8.29 -10.14
CA GLN A 120 -11.98 9.40 -11.08
C GLN A 120 -11.59 9.02 -12.52
N ALA A 121 -10.49 8.29 -12.71
CA ALA A 121 -10.08 7.83 -14.03
C ALA A 121 -11.10 6.86 -14.66
N LEU A 122 -11.61 5.90 -13.89
CA LEU A 122 -12.61 4.95 -14.35
C LEU A 122 -13.98 5.61 -14.60
N GLN A 123 -14.36 6.57 -13.75
CA GLN A 123 -15.53 7.41 -14.00
C GLN A 123 -15.37 8.22 -15.30
N GLY A 124 -14.19 8.78 -15.55
CA GLY A 124 -13.88 9.62 -16.72
C GLY A 124 -13.97 8.89 -18.06
N VAL A 125 -13.65 7.60 -18.09
CA VAL A 125 -13.84 6.75 -19.30
C VAL A 125 -15.22 6.10 -19.37
N GLY A 126 -16.12 6.45 -18.45
CA GLY A 126 -17.52 6.02 -18.46
C GLY A 126 -17.75 4.61 -17.93
N VAL A 127 -16.87 4.07 -17.09
CA VAL A 127 -17.15 2.81 -16.40
C VAL A 127 -18.27 3.05 -15.38
N PRO A 128 -19.39 2.32 -15.43
CA PRO A 128 -20.50 2.52 -14.50
C PRO A 128 -20.08 2.19 -13.06
N LEU A 129 -20.81 2.75 -12.10
CA LEU A 129 -20.61 2.61 -10.64
C LEU A 129 -19.34 3.27 -10.06
N PHE A 130 -18.39 3.68 -10.90
CA PHE A 130 -17.24 4.46 -10.44
C PHE A 130 -17.61 5.91 -10.22
N LYS A 131 -17.38 6.34 -8.97
CA LYS A 131 -17.47 7.70 -8.46
C LYS A 131 -16.57 7.76 -7.24
N GLU A 132 -16.11 8.96 -6.89
CA GLU A 132 -15.41 9.14 -5.62
C GLU A 132 -16.33 8.73 -4.46
N THR A 133 -15.86 7.79 -3.63
CA THR A 133 -16.60 7.32 -2.46
C THR A 133 -15.67 6.71 -1.43
N LYS A 134 -16.04 6.88 -0.15
CA LYS A 134 -15.40 6.23 1.01
C LYS A 134 -16.36 5.27 1.72
N GLU A 135 -17.57 5.08 1.16
CA GLU A 135 -18.57 4.22 1.76
C GLU A 135 -18.17 2.75 1.54
N PRO A 136 -18.06 1.92 2.60
CA PRO A 136 -17.52 0.57 2.48
C PRO A 136 -18.29 -0.36 1.53
N ASN A 137 -19.60 -0.24 1.42
CA ASN A 137 -20.39 -1.06 0.50
C ASN A 137 -20.12 -0.67 -0.97
N GLU A 138 -20.13 0.62 -1.29
CA GLU A 138 -19.84 1.15 -2.61
C GLU A 138 -18.41 0.81 -3.04
N LEU A 139 -17.43 0.92 -2.12
CA LEU A 139 -16.06 0.49 -2.37
C LEU A 139 -15.98 -0.99 -2.73
N ARG A 140 -16.66 -1.87 -1.97
CA ARG A 140 -16.69 -3.32 -2.27
C ARG A 140 -17.30 -3.60 -3.64
N VAL A 141 -18.34 -2.87 -4.02
CA VAL A 141 -18.98 -2.98 -5.34
C VAL A 141 -17.99 -2.54 -6.43
N GLN A 142 -17.35 -1.38 -6.30
CA GLN A 142 -16.36 -0.88 -7.26
C GLN A 142 -15.17 -1.84 -7.41
N MET A 143 -14.65 -2.38 -6.29
CA MET A 143 -13.59 -3.40 -6.32
C MET A 143 -14.03 -4.67 -7.07
N THR A 144 -15.28 -5.12 -6.86
CA THR A 144 -15.82 -6.30 -7.55
C THR A 144 -15.90 -6.08 -9.06
N VAL A 145 -16.33 -4.89 -9.48
CA VAL A 145 -16.37 -4.52 -10.91
C VAL A 145 -14.96 -4.41 -11.47
N LEU A 146 -14.01 -3.79 -10.75
CA LEU A 146 -12.61 -3.69 -11.18
C LEU A 146 -11.98 -5.07 -11.38
N ASP A 147 -12.18 -6.00 -10.45
CA ASP A 147 -11.72 -7.39 -10.56
C ASP A 147 -12.27 -8.08 -11.80
N PHE A 148 -13.55 -7.85 -12.12
CA PHE A 148 -14.17 -8.38 -13.33
C PHE A 148 -13.53 -7.79 -14.60
N LEU A 149 -13.34 -6.47 -14.66
CA LEU A 149 -12.67 -5.80 -15.78
C LEU A 149 -11.24 -6.31 -15.99
N LEU A 150 -10.48 -6.47 -14.91
CA LEU A 150 -9.12 -7.00 -14.94
C LEU A 150 -9.07 -8.46 -15.44
N ARG A 151 -10.07 -9.28 -15.10
CA ARG A 151 -10.17 -10.64 -15.66
C ARG A 151 -10.39 -10.61 -17.16
N ILE A 152 -11.29 -9.75 -17.67
CA ILE A 152 -11.52 -9.59 -19.11
C ILE A 152 -10.24 -9.16 -19.82
N VAL A 153 -9.53 -8.17 -19.27
CA VAL A 153 -8.24 -7.69 -19.77
C VAL A 153 -7.21 -8.81 -19.93
N ARG A 154 -7.21 -9.78 -19.01
CA ARG A 154 -6.27 -10.92 -18.99
C ARG A 154 -6.77 -12.12 -19.80
N MET A 155 -8.02 -12.14 -20.24
CA MET A 155 -8.50 -13.22 -21.12
C MET A 155 -7.74 -13.12 -22.45
N PRO A 156 -7.12 -14.21 -22.93
CA PRO A 156 -6.67 -14.25 -24.30
C PRO A 156 -7.91 -14.09 -25.16
N THR A 157 -8.03 -12.95 -25.83
CA THR A 157 -9.08 -12.76 -26.84
C THR A 157 -8.95 -13.91 -27.82
N PHE A 158 -10.01 -14.71 -27.97
CA PHE A 158 -10.15 -15.57 -29.13
C PHE A 158 -10.21 -14.60 -30.31
N ARG A 159 -9.04 -14.29 -30.88
CA ARG A 159 -8.93 -13.47 -32.08
C ARG A 159 -9.80 -14.16 -33.11
N SER A 160 -10.85 -13.47 -33.53
CA SER A 160 -11.70 -13.91 -34.61
C SER A 160 -10.81 -14.38 -35.75
N SER A 161 -10.99 -15.64 -36.16
CA SER A 161 -10.61 -16.10 -37.49
C SER A 161 -11.30 -15.22 -38.52
N THR A 162 -10.65 -14.13 -38.89
CA THR A 162 -10.88 -13.39 -40.12
C THR A 162 -9.52 -13.11 -40.74
N ASP A 163 -8.77 -14.19 -40.96
CA ASP A 163 -7.80 -14.28 -42.04
C ASP A 163 -8.37 -15.31 -43.03
N CYS A 164 -9.08 -14.81 -44.03
CA CYS A 164 -9.28 -15.45 -45.32
C CYS A 164 -8.72 -14.51 -46.37
#